data_AF-A0A9D9QGL6-F1
#
_entry.id   AF-A0A9D9QGL6-F1
#
_cell.length_a   1.000
_cell.length_b   1.000
_cell.length_c   1.000
_cell.angle_alpha   90.00
_cell.angle_beta   90.00
_cell.angle_gamma   90.00
#
_symmetry.space_group_name_H-M   'P 1'
#
loop_
_entity.id
_entity.type
_entity.pdbx_description
1 polymer ?
#
loop_
_entity_poly.entity_id
_entity_poly.type
_entity_poly.pdbx_seq_one_letter_code
_entity_poly.pdbx_strand_id
1 'polypeptide(L)'
;MRRAFILISVLLGFASCVNQEHGKVYEPAVRVEVREIEATRASFALKTIQAASVRYGAGTSDQPEFTSSIETASLGSVDLSIELSGLEPDTEYRLRVQGIGPGGEQGKEQNLDFHTVPAPSQMYPWEKGRASIPRFADISLVTLGQHNSNPPAWTKERFASHVYFTDEANVPHWLFDAFLCIDGYDGKRGLSYSITNGRQSAGKESWEDLLDAWLGEDGALLKLDEAVSDAASLIGAPPRPRYVVMSLPDPIMYQYFDNKQSSTTYWGELDGRQLDFSRAEDQMAVYRWYMNRCRARFNALQFKHLELVGFYILSEELPLSPDFFRQCSQTFDSADTWNWQSKRWEQLVPYVSSYAHSCNEGLWWIPYHLAPGYKVWKELGFDAAFMQPNRYWDNGSTVHPMSKTVEAIQKYKMGMELEFEYSLVAAVMQDGRAAPDGAGRPTFYLKDVPLLRERVREYLSAYKDSGLYGQQPLAVYSGTDAMHQLATSSDSGDRAMFLELCHYICDSPLK
;
A
#
# COMPACT_ATOMS: atom_id res chain seq x y z
N MET A 1 24.79 17.86 5.93
CA MET A 1 24.92 16.45 5.48
C MET A 1 24.34 16.34 4.10
N ARG A 2 25.08 15.67 3.19
CA ARG A 2 24.79 15.65 1.76
C ARG A 2 23.63 14.69 1.48
N ARG A 3 22.49 15.29 1.14
CA ARG A 3 21.34 14.79 0.39
C ARG A 3 21.47 13.35 -0.15
N ALA A 4 20.64 12.43 0.34
CA ALA A 4 20.19 11.27 -0.41
C ALA A 4 19.29 11.75 -1.56
N PHE A 5 19.91 12.15 -2.66
CA PHE A 5 19.23 12.16 -3.94
C PHE A 5 19.44 10.80 -4.58
N ILE A 6 18.36 10.09 -4.88
CA ILE A 6 18.36 9.10 -5.95
C ILE A 6 18.54 9.88 -7.26
N LEU A 7 19.78 10.29 -7.54
CA LEU A 7 20.16 11.01 -8.75
C LEU A 7 20.78 10.00 -9.71
N ILE A 8 19.95 9.11 -10.27
CA ILE A 8 20.37 8.24 -11.36
C ILE A 8 20.10 8.99 -12.66
N SER A 9 21.11 9.65 -13.18
CA SER A 9 21.12 10.17 -14.55
C SER A 9 22.50 9.98 -15.15
N VAL A 10 22.72 8.81 -15.75
CA VAL A 10 23.76 8.65 -16.77
C VAL A 10 23.12 7.92 -17.94
N LEU A 11 22.94 8.65 -19.04
CA LEU A 11 22.60 8.10 -20.35
C LEU A 11 23.52 6.90 -20.64
N LEU A 12 22.94 5.79 -21.10
CA LEU A 12 23.67 4.75 -21.80
C LEU A 12 24.40 5.42 -22.97
N GLY A 13 25.71 5.64 -22.81
CA GLY A 13 26.57 6.04 -23.91
C GLY A 13 26.39 5.01 -25.02
N PHE A 14 26.14 5.48 -26.24
CA PHE A 14 26.04 4.62 -27.41
C PHE A 14 27.29 3.74 -27.49
N ALA A 15 27.15 2.43 -27.25
CA ALA A 15 28.20 1.47 -27.45
C ALA A 15 28.61 1.51 -28.92
N SER A 16 29.79 2.05 -29.21
CA SER A 16 30.33 2.05 -30.56
C SER A 16 31.20 0.81 -30.75
N CYS A 17 30.83 -0.06 -31.68
CA CYS A 17 31.77 -1.03 -32.23
C CYS A 17 32.76 -0.24 -33.10
N VAL A 18 33.90 0.13 -32.56
CA VAL A 18 34.98 0.71 -33.38
C VAL A 18 35.78 -0.45 -33.97
N ASN A 19 35.69 -0.64 -35.28
CA ASN A 19 36.66 -1.44 -36.02
C ASN A 19 37.95 -0.63 -36.13
N GLN A 20 38.93 -0.90 -35.28
CA GLN A 20 40.33 -0.68 -35.63
C GLN A 20 40.93 -1.99 -36.10
N GLU A 21 41.97 -1.93 -36.94
CA GLU A 21 42.56 -3.04 -37.71
C GLU A 21 43.09 -4.24 -36.87
N HIS A 22 42.88 -4.25 -35.55
CA HIS A 22 43.23 -5.34 -34.63
C HIS A 22 42.10 -5.61 -33.61
N GLY A 23 41.10 -6.41 -33.99
CA GLY A 23 40.10 -7.00 -33.08
C GLY A 23 38.91 -6.10 -32.73
N LYS A 24 37.74 -6.71 -32.50
CA LYS A 24 36.56 -5.99 -31.99
C LYS A 24 36.85 -5.55 -30.55
N VAL A 25 36.89 -4.25 -30.29
CA VAL A 25 36.89 -3.72 -28.91
C VAL A 25 35.45 -3.71 -28.43
N TYR A 26 35.13 -4.60 -27.49
CA TYR A 26 33.87 -4.54 -26.77
C TYR A 26 33.98 -3.48 -25.68
N GLU A 27 33.04 -2.55 -25.64
CA GLU A 27 32.89 -1.60 -24.53
C GLU A 27 31.72 -2.11 -23.66
N PRO A 28 31.97 -3.07 -22.74
CA PRO A 28 30.92 -3.60 -21.88
C PRO A 28 30.40 -2.47 -20.99
N ALA A 29 29.08 -2.36 -20.89
CA ALA A 29 28.42 -1.38 -20.06
C ALA A 29 27.47 -2.07 -19.09
N VAL A 30 27.29 -1.47 -17.92
CA VAL A 30 26.31 -1.86 -16.92
C VAL A 30 25.59 -0.63 -16.40
N ARG A 31 24.28 -0.73 -16.22
CA ARG A 31 23.45 0.21 -15.47
C ARG A 31 22.95 -0.50 -14.22
N VAL A 32 22.94 0.20 -13.10
CA VAL A 32 22.47 -0.28 -11.80
C VAL A 32 21.25 0.53 -11.40
N GLU A 33 20.21 -0.14 -10.92
CA GLU A 33 19.02 0.48 -10.34
C GLU A 33 18.74 -0.17 -8.99
N VAL A 34 18.45 0.64 -7.97
CA VAL A 34 17.98 0.13 -6.68
C VAL A 34 16.62 -0.54 -6.90
N ARG A 35 16.46 -1.76 -6.40
CA ARG A 35 15.14 -2.35 -6.24
C ARG A 35 14.63 -2.15 -4.83
N GLU A 36 15.46 -2.47 -3.85
CA GLU A 36 15.07 -2.45 -2.45
C GLU A 36 16.29 -2.36 -1.54
N ILE A 37 16.16 -1.65 -0.43
CA ILE A 37 17.19 -1.53 0.59
C ILE A 37 16.54 -1.73 1.95
N GLU A 38 16.85 -2.84 2.60
CA GLU A 38 16.36 -3.19 3.93
C GLU A 38 17.43 -3.01 4.99
N ALA A 39 17.14 -3.43 6.22
CA ALA A 39 18.06 -3.29 7.33
C ALA A 39 19.35 -4.12 7.16
N THR A 40 19.25 -5.31 6.56
CA THR A 40 20.40 -6.24 6.45
C THR A 40 20.61 -6.80 5.05
N ARG A 41 19.77 -6.42 4.09
CA ARG A 41 19.85 -6.81 2.69
C ARG A 41 19.59 -5.64 1.75
N ALA A 42 20.12 -5.71 0.54
CA ALA A 42 19.81 -4.76 -0.52
C ALA A 42 19.80 -5.46 -1.87
N SER A 43 18.81 -5.18 -2.70
CA SER A 43 18.66 -5.77 -4.02
C SER A 43 18.72 -4.72 -5.13
N PHE A 44 19.37 -5.08 -6.22
CA PHE A 44 19.60 -4.20 -7.35
C PHE A 44 19.25 -4.89 -8.67
N ALA A 45 18.65 -4.13 -9.58
CA ALA A 45 18.49 -4.52 -10.97
C ALA A 45 19.72 -4.07 -11.74
N LEU A 46 20.26 -4.94 -12.58
CA LEU A 46 21.36 -4.60 -13.48
C LEU A 46 20.89 -4.75 -14.91
N LYS A 47 21.29 -3.82 -15.78
CA LYS A 47 21.14 -3.95 -17.22
C LYS A 47 22.50 -3.84 -17.87
N THR A 48 22.97 -4.91 -18.49
CA THR A 48 24.26 -4.95 -19.17
C THR A 48 24.13 -4.82 -20.67
N ILE A 49 25.16 -4.29 -21.33
CA ILE A 49 25.33 -4.34 -22.79
C ILE A 49 26.73 -4.88 -23.08
N GLN A 50 26.81 -5.92 -23.93
CA GLN A 50 28.08 -6.50 -24.41
C GLN A 50 29.04 -6.95 -23.27
N ALA A 51 28.50 -7.27 -22.10
CA ALA A 51 29.26 -7.84 -20.99
C ALA A 51 29.08 -9.37 -20.98
N ALA A 52 30.17 -10.10 -20.84
CA ALA A 52 30.19 -11.54 -20.57
C ALA A 52 29.97 -11.85 -19.09
N SER A 53 30.40 -10.95 -18.20
CA SER A 53 30.12 -11.04 -16.77
C SER A 53 30.05 -9.66 -16.13
N VAL A 54 29.58 -9.60 -14.89
CA VAL A 54 29.58 -8.41 -14.05
C VAL A 54 30.27 -8.73 -12.74
N ARG A 55 31.27 -7.94 -12.36
CA ARG A 55 31.83 -7.97 -11.01
C ARG A 55 31.25 -6.86 -10.15
N TYR A 56 31.05 -7.13 -8.87
CA TYR A 56 30.47 -6.18 -7.94
C TYR A 56 31.00 -6.39 -6.51
N GLY A 57 30.87 -5.36 -5.69
CA GLY A 57 31.14 -5.41 -4.26
C GLY A 57 30.60 -4.15 -3.58
N ALA A 58 30.30 -4.26 -2.29
CA ALA A 58 29.78 -3.16 -1.51
C ALA A 58 30.52 -3.05 -0.18
N GLY A 59 30.67 -1.82 0.31
CA GLY A 59 31.34 -1.54 1.58
C GLY A 59 31.14 -0.10 2.00
N THR A 60 31.57 0.23 3.23
CA THR A 60 31.47 1.58 3.81
C THR A 60 32.61 2.51 3.38
N SER A 61 33.59 1.98 2.64
CA SER A 61 34.69 2.76 2.07
C SER A 61 34.30 3.44 0.76
N ASP A 62 35.00 4.52 0.40
CA ASP A 62 34.81 5.21 -0.88
C ASP A 62 35.11 4.36 -2.13
N GLN A 63 35.89 3.29 -1.98
CA GLN A 63 36.31 2.40 -3.07
C GLN A 63 36.25 0.95 -2.59
N PRO A 64 35.05 0.35 -2.48
CA PRO A 64 34.92 -1.03 -2.03
C PRO A 64 35.58 -1.99 -3.04
N GLU A 65 36.11 -3.10 -2.51
CA GLU A 65 36.68 -4.16 -3.32
C GLU A 65 35.60 -4.92 -4.08
N PHE A 66 35.93 -5.45 -5.26
CA PHE A 66 35.07 -6.41 -5.95
C PHE A 66 35.16 -7.75 -5.23
N THR A 67 34.06 -8.18 -4.61
CA THR A 67 34.00 -9.41 -3.82
C THR A 67 33.21 -10.51 -4.50
N SER A 68 32.47 -10.21 -5.56
CA SER A 68 31.58 -11.15 -6.26
C SER A 68 31.52 -10.89 -7.76
N SER A 69 31.08 -11.90 -8.51
CA SER A 69 30.84 -11.80 -9.96
C SER A 69 29.70 -12.71 -10.41
N ILE A 70 28.97 -12.29 -11.44
CA ILE A 70 27.89 -13.04 -12.08
C ILE A 70 28.11 -13.08 -13.59
N GLU A 71 28.01 -14.27 -14.20
CA GLU A 71 28.11 -14.45 -15.65
C GLU A 71 26.81 -14.04 -16.34
N THR A 72 26.90 -13.49 -17.55
CA THR A 72 25.73 -13.17 -18.38
C THR A 72 25.35 -14.39 -19.21
N ALA A 73 24.04 -14.59 -19.43
CA ALA A 73 23.55 -15.73 -20.21
C ALA A 73 23.88 -15.61 -21.71
N SER A 74 24.17 -14.40 -22.20
CA SER A 74 24.49 -14.14 -23.60
C SER A 74 25.20 -12.81 -23.78
N LEU A 75 25.97 -12.68 -24.85
CA LEU A 75 26.51 -11.39 -25.29
C LEU A 75 25.39 -10.56 -25.92
N GLY A 76 25.02 -9.45 -25.28
CA GLY A 76 23.91 -8.60 -25.73
C GLY A 76 23.40 -7.67 -24.63
N SER A 77 22.16 -7.21 -24.76
CA SER A 77 21.45 -6.55 -23.66
C SER A 77 20.87 -7.63 -22.74
N VAL A 78 21.31 -7.68 -21.49
CA VAL A 78 20.86 -8.68 -20.50
C VAL A 78 20.44 -7.98 -19.21
N ASP A 79 19.29 -8.38 -18.68
CA ASP A 79 18.83 -7.95 -17.36
C ASP A 79 19.27 -8.99 -16.32
N LEU A 80 19.88 -8.53 -15.23
CA LEU A 80 20.34 -9.36 -14.11
C LEU A 80 19.81 -8.76 -12.80
N SER A 81 19.98 -9.49 -11.71
CA SER A 81 19.76 -8.97 -10.36
C SER A 81 20.88 -9.43 -9.45
N ILE A 82 21.25 -8.58 -8.50
CA ILE A 82 22.17 -8.90 -7.41
C ILE A 82 21.49 -8.62 -6.08
N GLU A 83 21.82 -9.43 -5.09
CA GLU A 83 21.38 -9.28 -3.72
C GLU A 83 22.61 -9.25 -2.80
N LEU A 84 22.66 -8.24 -1.95
CA LEU A 84 23.61 -8.12 -0.86
C LEU A 84 22.92 -8.57 0.42
N SER A 85 23.62 -9.33 1.25
CA SER A 85 23.14 -9.78 2.56
C SER A 85 24.21 -9.56 3.62
N GLY A 86 23.82 -9.57 4.89
CA GLY A 86 24.74 -9.34 6.01
C GLY A 86 25.20 -7.88 6.11
N LEU A 87 24.38 -6.94 5.62
CA LEU A 87 24.62 -5.51 5.81
C LEU A 87 24.30 -5.11 7.25
N GLU A 88 25.02 -4.11 7.75
CA GLU A 88 24.72 -3.48 9.02
C GLU A 88 23.53 -2.53 8.85
N PRO A 89 22.56 -2.53 9.78
CA PRO A 89 21.45 -1.57 9.75
C PRO A 89 21.91 -0.12 9.91
N ASP A 90 21.09 0.82 9.41
CA ASP A 90 21.32 2.27 9.52
C ASP A 90 22.73 2.73 9.07
N THR A 91 23.28 2.08 8.05
CA THR A 91 24.67 2.25 7.62
C THR A 91 24.76 2.65 6.15
N GLU A 92 25.64 3.63 5.86
CA GLU A 92 25.89 4.09 4.49
C GLU A 92 26.89 3.16 3.80
N TYR A 93 26.54 2.72 2.60
CA TYR A 93 27.33 1.84 1.76
C TYR A 93 27.52 2.45 0.39
N ARG A 94 28.65 2.15 -0.25
CA ARG A 94 28.85 2.30 -1.68
C ARG A 94 28.81 0.93 -2.32
N LEU A 95 27.98 0.77 -3.35
CA LEU A 95 28.01 -0.37 -4.26
C LEU A 95 28.87 0.01 -5.47
N ARG A 96 29.84 -0.83 -5.82
CA ARG A 96 30.68 -0.72 -7.01
C ARG A 96 30.38 -1.88 -7.95
N VAL A 97 30.09 -1.58 -9.21
CA VAL A 97 29.71 -2.56 -10.24
C VAL A 97 30.46 -2.29 -11.53
N GLN A 98 30.90 -3.34 -12.22
CA GLN A 98 31.58 -3.21 -13.51
C GLN A 98 31.30 -4.39 -14.43
N GLY A 99 30.92 -4.10 -15.68
CA GLY A 99 30.80 -5.09 -16.74
C GLY A 99 32.17 -5.50 -17.27
N ILE A 100 32.33 -6.79 -17.54
CA ILE A 100 33.54 -7.40 -18.09
C ILE A 100 33.19 -8.02 -19.45
N GLY A 101 33.95 -7.70 -20.48
CA GLY A 101 33.77 -8.21 -21.84
C GLY A 101 34.28 -9.64 -21.99
N PRO A 102 33.96 -10.32 -23.11
CA PRO A 102 34.36 -11.71 -23.35
C PRO A 102 35.88 -11.92 -23.41
N GLY A 103 36.66 -10.87 -23.73
CA GLY A 103 38.12 -10.88 -23.73
C GLY A 103 38.73 -10.35 -22.42
N GLY A 104 37.92 -10.09 -21.38
CA GLY A 104 38.36 -9.46 -20.13
C GLY A 104 38.41 -7.93 -20.18
N GLU A 105 37.84 -7.31 -21.22
CA GLU A 105 37.74 -5.86 -21.34
C GLU A 105 36.98 -5.29 -20.15
N GLN A 106 37.51 -4.24 -19.53
CA GLN A 106 36.90 -3.63 -18.35
C GLN A 106 36.02 -2.46 -18.77
N GLY A 107 34.72 -2.57 -18.50
CA GLY A 107 33.76 -1.50 -18.73
C GLY A 107 33.93 -0.34 -17.77
N LYS A 108 33.17 0.74 -18.00
CA LYS A 108 33.12 1.84 -17.04
C LYS A 108 32.48 1.37 -15.73
N GLU A 109 33.12 1.70 -14.60
CA GLU A 109 32.59 1.43 -13.28
C GLU A 109 31.36 2.28 -12.99
N GLN A 110 30.36 1.66 -12.39
CA GLN A 110 29.20 2.32 -11.78
C GLN A 110 29.36 2.27 -10.27
N ASN A 111 29.19 3.41 -9.61
CA ASN A 111 29.18 3.51 -8.16
C ASN A 111 27.81 4.07 -7.74
N LEU A 112 27.21 3.47 -6.71
CA LEU A 112 25.92 3.83 -6.19
C LEU A 112 25.98 3.85 -4.67
N ASP A 113 25.76 5.02 -4.08
CA ASP A 113 25.66 5.17 -2.63
C ASP A 113 24.24 4.84 -2.18
N PHE A 114 24.12 4.08 -1.09
CA PHE A 114 22.85 3.67 -0.51
C PHE A 114 22.93 3.57 1.02
N HIS A 115 21.80 3.71 1.70
CA HIS A 115 21.73 3.71 3.17
C HIS A 115 20.73 2.65 3.62
N THR A 116 21.18 1.67 4.40
CA THR A 116 20.30 0.64 4.97
C THR A 116 19.32 1.27 5.96
N VAL A 117 18.09 0.76 6.00
CA VAL A 117 17.12 1.26 6.99
C VAL A 117 17.50 0.76 8.39
N PRO A 118 17.04 1.42 9.47
CA PRO A 118 17.20 0.89 10.81
C PRO A 118 16.53 -0.48 10.95
N ALA A 119 17.16 -1.40 11.69
CA ALA A 119 16.53 -2.66 12.04
C ALA A 119 15.36 -2.43 13.02
N PRO A 120 14.33 -3.30 13.00
CA PRO A 120 13.35 -3.31 14.07
C PRO A 120 14.03 -3.61 15.40
N SER A 121 13.70 -2.85 16.45
CA SER A 121 14.24 -3.06 17.80
C SER A 121 13.86 -4.43 18.37
N GLN A 122 12.73 -4.98 17.90
CA GLN A 122 12.22 -6.28 18.28
C GLN A 122 11.51 -6.92 17.09
N MET A 123 11.72 -8.23 16.94
CA MET A 123 10.93 -9.09 16.06
C MET A 123 10.02 -9.98 16.92
N TYR A 124 8.76 -10.11 16.55
CA TYR A 124 7.75 -10.89 17.22
C TYR A 124 7.60 -12.30 16.63
N PRO A 125 7.01 -13.27 17.36
CA PRO A 125 6.94 -14.66 16.91
C PRO A 125 6.28 -14.86 15.54
N TRP A 126 5.18 -14.15 15.24
CA TRP A 126 4.49 -14.28 13.95
C TRP A 126 5.35 -13.80 12.78
N GLU A 127 6.12 -12.73 12.97
CA GLU A 127 7.03 -12.18 11.96
C GLU A 127 8.18 -13.14 11.66
N LYS A 128 8.79 -13.72 12.71
CA LYS A 128 9.87 -14.71 12.57
C LYS A 128 9.41 -16.00 11.92
N GLY A 129 8.13 -16.35 12.10
CA GLY A 129 7.54 -17.56 11.54
C GLY A 129 7.22 -17.46 10.03
N ARG A 130 7.31 -16.28 9.42
CA ARG A 130 6.98 -16.08 8.01
C ARG A 130 8.10 -16.53 7.08
N ALA A 131 7.73 -17.24 6.03
CA ALA A 131 8.60 -17.55 4.90
C ALA A 131 8.57 -16.46 3.82
N SER A 132 7.49 -15.68 3.75
CA SER A 132 7.29 -14.60 2.79
C SER A 132 6.25 -13.60 3.30
N ILE A 133 6.15 -12.45 2.65
CA ILE A 133 5.05 -11.50 2.89
C ILE A 133 3.71 -12.20 2.62
N PRO A 134 2.75 -12.16 3.58
CA PRO A 134 1.46 -12.81 3.42
C PRO A 134 0.66 -12.25 2.24
N ARG A 135 -0.07 -13.12 1.55
CA ARG A 135 -1.01 -12.76 0.49
C ARG A 135 -2.42 -13.18 0.88
N PHE A 136 -3.41 -12.42 0.42
CA PHE A 136 -4.83 -12.69 0.63
C PHE A 136 -5.59 -12.50 -0.69
N ALA A 137 -6.66 -13.26 -0.88
CA ALA A 137 -7.51 -13.15 -2.06
C ALA A 137 -8.39 -11.89 -2.00
N ASP A 138 -8.76 -11.48 -0.79
CA ASP A 138 -9.64 -10.36 -0.55
C ASP A 138 -9.37 -9.66 0.78
N ILE A 139 -9.77 -8.39 0.84
CA ILE A 139 -9.65 -7.54 2.03
C ILE A 139 -10.87 -6.66 2.19
N SER A 140 -11.43 -6.63 3.40
CA SER A 140 -12.49 -5.69 3.75
C SER A 140 -11.93 -4.43 4.36
N LEU A 141 -12.34 -3.27 3.85
CA LEU A 141 -12.00 -1.98 4.45
C LEU A 141 -12.95 -1.70 5.61
N VAL A 142 -12.40 -1.55 6.80
CA VAL A 142 -13.15 -1.28 8.03
C VAL A 142 -12.73 0.09 8.58
N THR A 143 -13.70 1.00 8.65
CA THR A 143 -13.51 2.37 9.15
C THR A 143 -14.10 2.50 10.55
N LEU A 144 -13.48 3.25 11.48
CA LEU A 144 -14.11 3.59 12.76
C LEU A 144 -15.30 4.55 12.58
N GLY A 145 -15.53 5.06 11.35
CA GLY A 145 -16.67 5.90 11.01
C GLY A 145 -16.60 7.31 11.60
N GLN A 146 -15.45 7.74 12.14
CA GLN A 146 -15.31 8.98 12.91
C GLN A 146 -15.69 10.27 12.15
N HIS A 147 -15.84 10.21 10.83
CA HIS A 147 -16.30 11.31 9.98
C HIS A 147 -17.82 11.55 10.06
N ASN A 148 -18.58 10.61 10.64
CA ASN A 148 -20.02 10.76 10.88
C ASN A 148 -20.27 11.43 12.23
N SER A 149 -21.39 12.14 12.37
CA SER A 149 -21.73 12.84 13.62
C SER A 149 -22.01 11.90 14.79
N ASN A 150 -22.29 10.62 14.51
CA ASN A 150 -22.54 9.56 15.50
C ASN A 150 -22.38 8.15 14.87
N PRO A 151 -21.18 7.73 14.45
CA PRO A 151 -20.98 6.39 13.92
C PRO A 151 -21.22 5.34 15.02
N PRO A 152 -21.88 4.22 14.72
CA PRO A 152 -21.89 3.10 15.65
C PRO A 152 -20.45 2.61 15.86
N ALA A 153 -20.10 2.31 17.11
CA ALA A 153 -18.84 1.63 17.42
C ALA A 153 -18.82 0.24 16.75
N TRP A 154 -17.63 -0.27 16.41
CA TRP A 154 -17.53 -1.65 15.97
C TRP A 154 -17.88 -2.59 17.12
N THR A 155 -18.87 -3.44 16.89
CA THR A 155 -19.21 -4.54 17.78
C THR A 155 -18.90 -5.85 17.10
N LYS A 156 -18.89 -6.92 17.88
CA LYS A 156 -18.73 -8.28 17.38
C LYS A 156 -19.78 -8.63 16.30
N GLU A 157 -21.03 -8.21 16.50
CA GLU A 157 -22.15 -8.45 15.58
C GLU A 157 -21.97 -7.70 14.26
N ARG A 158 -21.36 -6.51 14.30
CA ARG A 158 -21.03 -5.75 13.09
C ARG A 158 -19.86 -6.40 12.33
N PHE A 159 -18.84 -6.87 13.02
CA PHE A 159 -17.77 -7.63 12.36
C PHE A 159 -18.24 -8.96 11.80
N ALA A 160 -19.24 -9.60 12.41
CA ALA A 160 -19.76 -10.90 11.94
C ALA A 160 -20.12 -10.90 10.45
N SER A 161 -20.74 -9.82 9.93
CA SER A 161 -21.10 -9.69 8.51
C SER A 161 -19.91 -9.48 7.56
N HIS A 162 -18.71 -9.33 8.10
CA HIS A 162 -17.45 -9.35 7.33
C HIS A 162 -16.66 -10.65 7.59
N VAL A 163 -16.93 -11.37 8.67
CA VAL A 163 -16.20 -12.59 9.03
C VAL A 163 -16.79 -13.83 8.37
N TYR A 164 -18.11 -13.94 8.32
CA TYR A 164 -18.79 -15.09 7.71
C TYR A 164 -20.15 -14.69 7.12
N PHE A 165 -20.70 -15.56 6.29
CA PHE A 165 -22.10 -15.48 5.89
C PHE A 165 -22.73 -16.88 5.90
N THR A 166 -24.06 -16.93 5.94
CA THR A 166 -24.83 -18.17 5.80
C THR A 166 -25.58 -18.11 4.48
N ASP A 167 -25.38 -19.13 3.64
CA ASP A 167 -26.00 -19.21 2.33
C ASP A 167 -27.49 -19.59 2.41
N GLU A 168 -28.13 -19.65 1.25
CA GLU A 168 -29.54 -19.99 1.08
C GLU A 168 -29.88 -21.42 1.55
N ALA A 169 -28.88 -22.30 1.63
CA ALA A 169 -29.00 -23.67 2.12
C ALA A 169 -28.75 -23.78 3.65
N ASN A 170 -28.59 -22.66 4.35
CA ASN A 170 -28.22 -22.57 5.76
C ASN A 170 -26.81 -23.14 6.07
N VAL A 171 -25.89 -23.08 5.11
CA VAL A 171 -24.50 -23.47 5.31
C VAL A 171 -23.67 -22.22 5.59
N PRO A 172 -22.90 -22.18 6.69
CA PRO A 172 -22.05 -21.05 7.02
C PRO A 172 -20.68 -21.15 6.32
N HIS A 173 -20.17 -20.01 5.83
CA HIS A 173 -18.93 -19.89 5.06
C HIS A 173 -18.07 -18.73 5.56
N TRP A 174 -16.75 -18.91 5.57
CA TRP A 174 -15.78 -17.84 5.86
C TRP A 174 -15.81 -16.77 4.76
N LEU A 175 -15.95 -15.50 5.14
CA LEU A 175 -16.15 -14.39 4.20
C LEU A 175 -14.87 -13.63 3.85
N PHE A 176 -14.29 -12.79 4.69
CA PHE A 176 -13.05 -12.08 4.30
C PHE A 176 -11.77 -12.74 4.81
N ASP A 177 -10.70 -12.64 4.01
CA ASP A 177 -9.36 -13.11 4.35
C ASP A 177 -8.55 -12.10 5.15
N ALA A 178 -8.72 -10.83 4.84
CA ALA A 178 -8.03 -9.73 5.49
C ALA A 178 -8.96 -8.56 5.83
N PHE A 179 -8.51 -7.74 6.78
CA PHE A 179 -9.21 -6.56 7.27
C PHE A 179 -8.24 -5.37 7.28
N LEU A 180 -8.56 -4.34 6.49
CA LEU A 180 -7.84 -3.07 6.46
C LEU A 180 -8.48 -2.10 7.46
N CYS A 181 -7.78 -1.83 8.56
CA CYS A 181 -8.15 -0.81 9.54
C CYS A 181 -7.77 0.57 9.00
N ILE A 182 -8.76 1.39 8.63
CA ILE A 182 -8.53 2.64 7.88
C ILE A 182 -9.38 3.80 8.40
N ASP A 183 -8.71 4.90 8.79
CA ASP A 183 -9.37 6.13 9.22
C ASP A 183 -8.60 7.38 8.79
N GLY A 184 -9.31 8.31 8.15
CA GLY A 184 -8.77 9.59 7.67
C GLY A 184 -8.92 10.78 8.61
N TYR A 185 -9.64 10.63 9.72
CA TYR A 185 -10.13 11.76 10.51
C TYR A 185 -10.18 11.48 12.01
N ASP A 186 -9.66 12.41 12.81
CA ASP A 186 -9.85 12.48 14.27
C ASP A 186 -11.15 13.24 14.56
N GLY A 187 -12.22 12.49 14.85
CA GLY A 187 -13.53 13.10 15.18
C GLY A 187 -13.56 13.84 16.51
N LYS A 188 -12.67 13.50 17.44
CA LYS A 188 -12.61 14.12 18.78
C LYS A 188 -12.03 15.52 18.73
N ARG A 189 -10.99 15.73 17.92
CA ARG A 189 -10.29 17.03 17.80
C ARG A 189 -10.60 17.76 16.49
N GLY A 190 -11.26 17.11 15.54
CA GLY A 190 -11.51 17.68 14.22
C GLY A 190 -10.27 17.78 13.34
N LEU A 191 -9.28 16.92 13.57
CA LEU A 191 -7.98 16.91 12.88
C LEU A 191 -7.92 15.82 11.80
N SER A 192 -6.92 15.90 10.93
CA SER A 192 -6.74 14.97 9.82
C SER A 192 -5.60 13.99 10.00
N TYR A 193 -5.86 12.71 9.73
CA TYR A 193 -4.80 11.72 9.52
C TYR A 193 -4.32 11.69 8.06
N SER A 194 -5.07 12.24 7.11
CA SER A 194 -4.74 12.23 5.68
C SER A 194 -4.62 13.62 5.06
N ILE A 195 -3.96 13.72 3.91
CA ILE A 195 -3.87 15.00 3.17
C ILE A 195 -5.22 15.44 2.58
N THR A 196 -6.15 14.51 2.37
CA THR A 196 -7.29 14.68 1.45
C THR A 196 -8.50 15.44 2.01
N ASN A 197 -8.59 15.66 3.32
CA ASN A 197 -9.79 16.29 3.91
C ASN A 197 -9.67 17.81 4.15
N GLY A 198 -8.54 18.43 3.82
CA GLY A 198 -8.32 19.88 3.93
C GLY A 198 -8.32 20.45 5.36
N ARG A 199 -8.25 19.59 6.39
CA ARG A 199 -8.24 20.01 7.79
C ARG A 199 -6.82 20.15 8.33
N GLN A 200 -6.73 20.71 9.53
CA GLN A 200 -5.48 20.75 10.28
C GLN A 200 -4.96 19.32 10.53
N SER A 201 -3.67 19.10 10.32
CA SER A 201 -2.99 17.82 10.47
C SER A 201 -2.95 17.36 11.93
N ALA A 202 -3.16 16.07 12.15
CA ALA A 202 -3.17 15.42 13.45
C ALA A 202 -1.75 15.29 14.03
N GLY A 203 -1.61 15.59 15.33
CA GLY A 203 -0.35 15.42 16.07
C GLY A 203 -0.26 14.06 16.78
N LYS A 204 0.84 13.85 17.51
CA LYS A 204 1.15 12.59 18.22
C LYS A 204 0.02 12.07 19.09
N GLU A 205 -0.69 12.95 19.79
CA GLU A 205 -1.80 12.57 20.68
C GLU A 205 -2.95 11.92 19.89
N SER A 206 -3.34 12.49 18.74
CA SER A 206 -4.34 11.89 17.86
C SER A 206 -3.87 10.55 17.30
N TRP A 207 -2.58 10.42 16.98
CA TRP A 207 -2.03 9.16 16.46
C TRP A 207 -2.05 8.06 17.55
N GLU A 208 -1.76 8.39 18.81
CA GLU A 208 -1.94 7.44 19.93
C GLU A 208 -3.42 7.10 20.17
N ASP A 209 -4.33 8.08 20.11
CA ASP A 209 -5.78 7.83 20.24
C ASP A 209 -6.29 6.90 19.13
N LEU A 210 -5.76 7.03 17.90
CA LEU A 210 -6.09 6.13 16.79
C LEU A 210 -5.62 4.69 17.07
N LEU A 211 -4.40 4.54 17.61
CA LEU A 211 -3.91 3.24 18.07
C LEU A 211 -4.75 2.67 19.20
N ASP A 212 -5.20 3.50 20.15
CA ASP A 212 -6.06 3.06 21.25
C ASP A 212 -7.44 2.62 20.74
N ALA A 213 -8.00 3.29 19.74
CA ALA A 213 -9.28 2.93 19.16
C ALA A 213 -9.26 1.55 18.46
N TRP A 214 -8.13 1.18 17.86
CA TRP A 214 -7.97 -0.12 17.18
C TRP A 214 -7.40 -1.22 18.10
N LEU A 215 -6.38 -0.88 18.90
CA LEU A 215 -5.48 -1.77 19.63
C LEU A 215 -5.38 -1.42 21.14
N GLY A 216 -6.35 -0.69 21.69
CA GLY A 216 -6.50 -0.47 23.13
C GLY A 216 -7.19 -1.65 23.84
N GLU A 217 -7.38 -1.52 25.15
CA GLU A 217 -8.03 -2.55 26.00
C GLU A 217 -9.48 -2.85 25.59
N ASP A 218 -10.17 -1.86 25.00
CA ASP A 218 -11.50 -1.99 24.39
C ASP A 218 -11.48 -1.73 22.88
N GLY A 219 -10.31 -1.92 22.24
CA GLY A 219 -10.10 -1.62 20.83
C GLY A 219 -10.94 -2.47 19.88
N ALA A 220 -11.25 -1.94 18.70
CA ALA A 220 -12.09 -2.60 17.70
C ALA A 220 -11.56 -3.98 17.26
N LEU A 221 -10.24 -4.19 17.22
CA LEU A 221 -9.69 -5.49 16.81
C LEU A 221 -9.97 -6.62 17.80
N LEU A 222 -10.23 -6.32 19.09
CA LEU A 222 -10.70 -7.35 20.03
C LEU A 222 -12.10 -7.85 19.64
N LYS A 223 -12.97 -6.96 19.15
CA LYS A 223 -14.30 -7.32 18.65
C LYS A 223 -14.24 -8.12 17.36
N LEU A 224 -13.25 -7.87 16.51
CA LEU A 224 -12.97 -8.70 15.35
C LEU A 224 -12.48 -10.10 15.77
N ASP A 225 -11.53 -10.21 16.70
CA ASP A 225 -11.03 -11.51 17.19
C ASP A 225 -12.15 -12.34 17.85
N GLU A 226 -13.03 -11.70 18.64
CA GLU A 226 -14.25 -12.30 19.19
C GLU A 226 -15.20 -12.80 18.07
N ALA A 227 -15.42 -12.01 17.02
CA ALA A 227 -16.29 -12.39 15.90
C ALA A 227 -15.74 -13.59 15.12
N VAL A 228 -14.41 -13.67 14.96
CA VAL A 228 -13.74 -14.84 14.34
C VAL A 228 -13.85 -16.07 15.23
N SER A 229 -13.74 -15.92 16.56
CA SER A 229 -13.93 -17.02 17.51
C SER A 229 -15.35 -17.61 17.45
N ASP A 230 -16.37 -16.74 17.43
CA ASP A 230 -17.77 -17.15 17.30
C ASP A 230 -18.02 -17.87 15.96
N ALA A 231 -17.48 -17.33 14.86
CA ALA A 231 -17.57 -17.95 13.54
C ALA A 231 -16.85 -19.31 13.49
N ALA A 232 -15.68 -19.44 14.14
CA ALA A 232 -14.95 -20.70 14.22
C ALA A 232 -15.71 -21.77 15.02
N SER A 233 -16.52 -21.37 16.00
CA SER A 233 -17.40 -22.30 16.74
C SER A 233 -18.55 -22.83 15.88
N LEU A 234 -18.93 -22.09 14.83
CA LEU A 234 -19.97 -22.46 13.87
C LEU A 234 -19.44 -23.26 12.67
N ILE A 235 -18.32 -22.81 12.09
CA ILE A 235 -17.77 -23.33 10.82
C ILE A 235 -16.64 -24.35 11.05
N GLY A 236 -15.96 -24.29 12.19
CA GLY A 236 -14.65 -24.91 12.42
C GLY A 236 -13.51 -23.91 12.16
N ALA A 237 -12.27 -24.29 12.49
CA ALA A 237 -11.12 -23.40 12.39
C ALA A 237 -10.93 -22.86 10.95
N PRO A 238 -10.62 -21.56 10.77
CA PRO A 238 -10.34 -21.03 9.45
C PRO A 238 -9.05 -21.64 8.88
N PRO A 239 -8.90 -21.72 7.55
CA PRO A 239 -7.71 -22.32 6.92
C PRO A 239 -6.41 -21.57 7.22
N ARG A 240 -6.53 -20.31 7.67
CA ARG A 240 -5.43 -19.44 8.12
C ARG A 240 -5.97 -18.37 9.07
N PRO A 241 -5.12 -17.71 9.88
CA PRO A 241 -5.51 -16.52 10.64
C PRO A 241 -6.19 -15.49 9.73
N ARG A 242 -7.09 -14.69 10.29
CA ARG A 242 -7.62 -13.52 9.56
C ARG A 242 -6.58 -12.41 9.63
N TYR A 243 -6.19 -11.90 8.47
CA TYR A 243 -5.11 -10.93 8.40
C TYR A 243 -5.58 -9.52 8.72
N VAL A 244 -4.70 -8.75 9.35
CA VAL A 244 -4.94 -7.35 9.69
C VAL A 244 -3.89 -6.49 9.00
N VAL A 245 -4.35 -5.44 8.32
CA VAL A 245 -3.51 -4.39 7.74
C VAL A 245 -3.87 -3.07 8.42
N MET A 246 -2.88 -2.35 8.93
CA MET A 246 -3.08 -1.09 9.66
C MET A 246 -2.75 0.12 8.79
N SER A 247 -3.67 1.08 8.67
CA SER A 247 -3.37 2.35 8.00
C SER A 247 -2.33 3.17 8.77
N LEU A 248 -1.46 3.84 8.01
CA LEU A 248 -0.49 4.81 8.51
C LEU A 248 -1.02 6.23 8.31
N PRO A 249 -1.14 7.05 9.38
CA PRO A 249 -1.42 8.47 9.24
C PRO A 249 -0.31 9.19 8.47
N ASP A 250 -0.67 10.12 7.59
CA ASP A 250 0.28 10.87 6.78
C ASP A 250 1.12 11.84 7.66
N PRO A 251 2.47 11.83 7.60
CA PRO A 251 3.33 12.78 8.27
C PRO A 251 3.39 14.07 7.44
N ILE A 252 2.27 14.79 7.38
CA ILE A 252 2.08 15.95 6.52
C ILE A 252 3.09 17.04 6.87
N MET A 253 3.88 17.52 5.89
CA MET A 253 4.97 18.46 6.12
C MET A 253 4.54 19.72 6.91
N TYR A 254 3.38 20.26 6.58
CA TYR A 254 2.83 21.48 7.15
C TYR A 254 1.60 21.17 7.99
N GLN A 255 1.45 21.86 9.13
CA GLN A 255 0.30 21.71 10.01
C GLN A 255 -1.03 21.91 9.27
N TYR A 256 -1.04 22.79 8.28
CA TYR A 256 -2.10 22.91 7.28
C TYR A 256 -1.47 22.66 5.92
N PHE A 257 -1.88 21.58 5.26
CA PHE A 257 -1.25 21.09 4.03
C PHE A 257 -1.16 22.14 2.92
N ASP A 258 -2.19 22.97 2.76
CA ASP A 258 -2.29 24.03 1.75
C ASP A 258 -1.62 25.36 2.16
N ASN A 259 -1.16 25.47 3.41
CA ASN A 259 -0.54 26.67 3.95
C ASN A 259 0.92 26.40 4.34
N LYS A 260 1.84 26.72 3.42
CA LYS A 260 3.29 26.55 3.59
C LYS A 260 3.92 27.49 4.63
N GLN A 261 3.15 28.44 5.15
CA GLN A 261 3.55 29.30 6.26
C GLN A 261 3.17 28.72 7.63
N SER A 262 2.38 27.64 7.66
CA SER A 262 2.05 26.94 8.89
C SER A 262 3.23 26.13 9.43
N SER A 263 3.17 25.76 10.71
CA SER A 263 4.27 25.09 11.40
C SER A 263 4.60 23.73 10.78
N THR A 264 5.88 23.36 10.77
CA THR A 264 6.38 22.01 10.45
C THR A 264 6.73 21.21 11.70
N THR A 265 6.65 21.81 12.89
CA THR A 265 7.01 21.21 14.19
C THR A 265 5.80 20.91 15.08
N TYR A 266 4.64 20.72 14.45
CA TYR A 266 3.35 20.59 15.13
C TYR A 266 3.08 19.18 15.71
N TRP A 267 3.77 18.15 15.20
CA TRP A 267 3.43 16.76 15.54
C TRP A 267 3.75 16.42 17.00
N GLY A 268 4.85 16.96 17.54
CA GLY A 268 5.30 16.76 18.91
C GLY A 268 6.74 16.26 18.99
N GLU A 269 7.04 15.52 20.04
CA GLU A 269 8.39 15.08 20.37
C GLU A 269 8.55 13.55 20.24
N LEU A 270 9.75 13.13 19.84
CA LEU A 270 10.20 11.75 19.88
C LEU A 270 11.56 11.72 20.58
N ASP A 271 11.70 10.88 21.60
CA ASP A 271 12.93 10.74 22.40
C ASP A 271 13.48 12.06 22.97
N GLY A 272 12.58 12.93 23.45
CA GLY A 272 12.92 14.24 24.01
C GLY A 272 13.36 15.28 22.98
N ARG A 273 13.21 14.99 21.68
CA ARG A 273 13.49 15.90 20.57
C ARG A 273 12.21 16.27 19.84
N GLN A 274 11.98 17.56 19.66
CA GLN A 274 10.91 18.06 18.79
C GLN A 274 11.18 17.64 17.33
N LEU A 275 10.16 17.07 16.69
CA LEU A 275 10.22 16.70 15.28
C LEU A 275 9.89 17.91 14.39
N ASP A 276 10.57 17.99 13.24
CA ASP A 276 10.36 18.98 12.19
C ASP A 276 10.15 18.26 10.86
N PHE A 277 8.90 18.21 10.39
CA PHE A 277 8.54 17.54 9.14
C PHE A 277 9.01 18.27 7.88
N SER A 278 9.68 19.41 7.99
CA SER A 278 10.50 19.94 6.89
C SER A 278 11.68 19.02 6.54
N ARG A 279 12.05 18.10 7.45
CA ARG A 279 13.12 17.11 7.31
C ARG A 279 12.53 15.72 7.06
N ALA A 280 12.96 15.07 5.98
CA ALA A 280 12.44 13.74 5.63
C ALA A 280 12.76 12.70 6.72
N GLU A 281 13.89 12.85 7.41
CA GLU A 281 14.32 11.93 8.47
C GLU A 281 13.35 11.93 9.67
N ASP A 282 12.71 13.08 9.95
CA ASP A 282 11.74 13.20 11.02
C ASP A 282 10.38 12.60 10.62
N GLN A 283 9.99 12.73 9.35
CA GLN A 283 8.82 12.05 8.78
C GLN A 283 9.02 10.51 8.76
N MET A 284 10.21 10.04 8.41
CA MET A 284 10.57 8.62 8.44
C MET A 284 10.62 8.07 9.88
N ALA A 285 11.14 8.86 10.82
CA ALA A 285 11.20 8.48 12.23
C ALA A 285 9.80 8.32 12.85
N VAL A 286 8.85 9.19 12.50
CA VAL A 286 7.47 9.07 13.00
C VAL A 286 6.73 7.86 12.42
N TYR A 287 6.91 7.56 11.13
CA TYR A 287 6.34 6.33 10.55
C TYR A 287 6.89 5.09 11.24
N ARG A 288 8.23 5.02 11.42
CA ARG A 288 8.88 3.94 12.15
C ARG A 288 8.34 3.82 13.58
N TRP A 289 8.18 4.94 14.27
CA TRP A 289 7.60 4.97 15.62
C TRP A 289 6.18 4.39 15.63
N TYR A 290 5.31 4.83 14.71
CA TYR A 290 3.92 4.36 14.66
C TYR A 290 3.83 2.88 14.34
N MET A 291 4.58 2.40 13.34
CA MET A 291 4.66 0.96 12.99
C MET A 291 5.12 0.12 14.19
N ASN A 292 6.13 0.56 14.92
CA ASN A 292 6.59 -0.14 16.12
C ASN A 292 5.54 -0.14 17.25
N ARG A 293 4.79 0.96 17.42
CA ARG A 293 3.69 1.02 18.39
C ARG A 293 2.55 0.08 17.99
N CYS A 294 2.17 0.01 16.70
CA CYS A 294 1.22 -0.98 16.19
C CYS A 294 1.66 -2.40 16.55
N ARG A 295 2.87 -2.79 16.15
CA ARG A 295 3.40 -4.15 16.35
C ARG A 295 3.48 -4.51 17.84
N ALA A 296 3.94 -3.58 18.68
CA ALA A 296 4.02 -3.79 20.12
C ALA A 296 2.64 -3.95 20.79
N ARG A 297 1.66 -3.12 20.42
CA ARG A 297 0.29 -3.22 20.93
C ARG A 297 -0.40 -4.49 20.46
N PHE A 298 -0.23 -4.85 19.18
CA PHE A 298 -0.75 -6.10 18.62
C PHE A 298 -0.18 -7.32 19.35
N ASN A 299 1.15 -7.33 19.62
CA ASN A 299 1.75 -8.37 20.45
C ASN A 299 1.15 -8.40 21.85
N ALA A 300 1.00 -7.24 22.52
CA ALA A 300 0.51 -7.18 23.89
C ALA A 300 -0.90 -7.77 24.05
N LEU A 301 -1.78 -7.59 23.06
CA LEU A 301 -3.15 -8.11 23.08
C LEU A 301 -3.25 -9.63 22.86
N GLN A 302 -2.20 -10.28 22.34
CA GLN A 302 -2.13 -11.74 22.20
C GLN A 302 -3.33 -12.38 21.46
N PHE A 303 -3.78 -11.74 20.38
CA PHE A 303 -4.88 -12.19 19.52
C PHE A 303 -4.74 -13.68 19.16
N LYS A 304 -5.88 -14.40 19.13
CA LYS A 304 -5.89 -15.85 18.88
C LYS A 304 -6.18 -16.20 17.44
N HIS A 305 -6.91 -15.34 16.76
CA HIS A 305 -7.42 -15.59 15.42
C HIS A 305 -6.92 -14.58 14.38
N LEU A 306 -6.30 -13.49 14.83
CA LEU A 306 -5.79 -12.42 13.98
C LEU A 306 -4.26 -12.45 13.88
N GLU A 307 -3.75 -12.01 12.72
CA GLU A 307 -2.32 -11.79 12.50
C GLU A 307 -2.08 -10.46 11.78
N LEU A 308 -1.23 -9.59 12.33
CA LEU A 308 -0.83 -8.32 11.71
C LEU A 308 0.12 -8.59 10.55
N VAL A 309 -0.30 -8.36 9.31
CA VAL A 309 0.49 -8.66 8.11
C VAL A 309 1.21 -7.46 7.51
N GLY A 310 0.87 -6.25 7.96
CA GLY A 310 1.60 -5.04 7.65
C GLY A 310 0.72 -3.80 7.58
N PHE A 311 1.04 -2.91 6.65
CA PHE A 311 0.59 -1.53 6.70
C PHE A 311 0.00 -1.00 5.39
N TYR A 312 -0.71 0.11 5.50
CA TYR A 312 -1.39 0.74 4.38
C TYR A 312 -1.11 2.25 4.34
N ILE A 313 -0.76 2.77 3.16
CA ILE A 313 -0.58 4.21 2.95
C ILE A 313 -1.94 4.86 2.76
N LEU A 314 -2.29 5.79 3.67
CA LEU A 314 -3.61 6.40 3.74
C LEU A 314 -3.91 7.38 2.59
N SER A 315 -2.90 8.10 2.12
CA SER A 315 -3.04 8.99 0.96
C SER A 315 -3.42 8.21 -0.31
N GLU A 316 -4.59 8.51 -0.87
CA GLU A 316 -5.11 7.91 -2.12
C GLU A 316 -4.46 8.46 -3.40
N GLU A 317 -3.53 9.40 -3.27
CA GLU A 317 -2.69 9.90 -4.37
C GLU A 317 -1.26 10.17 -3.93
N LEU A 318 -0.33 9.72 -4.77
CA LEU A 318 1.10 9.84 -4.55
C LEU A 318 1.72 10.60 -5.73
N PRO A 319 1.59 11.93 -5.81
CA PRO A 319 2.33 12.70 -6.80
C PRO A 319 3.82 12.69 -6.47
N LEU A 320 4.64 12.51 -7.50
CA LEU A 320 6.09 12.27 -7.38
C LEU A 320 6.87 13.29 -8.20
N SER A 321 8.18 13.37 -7.95
CA SER A 321 9.04 14.24 -8.74
C SER A 321 9.08 13.82 -10.22
N PRO A 322 9.23 14.77 -11.17
CA PRO A 322 9.45 14.45 -12.58
C PRO A 322 10.68 13.56 -12.79
N ASP A 323 11.71 13.67 -11.93
CA ASP A 323 12.91 12.84 -11.99
C ASP A 323 12.61 11.39 -11.63
N PHE A 324 11.75 11.14 -10.64
CA PHE A 324 11.33 9.80 -10.28
C PHE A 324 10.61 9.13 -11.45
N PHE A 325 9.63 9.80 -12.07
CA PHE A 325 8.93 9.24 -13.22
C PHE A 325 9.83 8.99 -14.42
N ARG A 326 10.80 9.88 -14.72
CA ARG A 326 11.78 9.65 -15.78
C ARG A 326 12.62 8.38 -15.57
N GLN A 327 12.77 7.94 -14.32
CA GLN A 327 13.54 6.74 -13.98
C GLN A 327 12.72 5.46 -14.11
N CYS A 328 11.44 5.47 -13.68
CA CYS A 328 10.62 4.26 -13.56
C CYS A 328 9.46 4.13 -14.57
N SER A 329 9.07 5.22 -15.24
CA SER A 329 7.92 5.23 -16.14
C SER A 329 8.27 5.78 -17.52
N GLN A 330 7.65 5.20 -18.55
CA GLN A 330 7.75 5.70 -19.92
C GLN A 330 6.93 6.98 -20.14
N THR A 331 5.92 7.24 -19.29
CA THR A 331 4.98 8.36 -19.45
C THR A 331 4.48 8.86 -18.10
N PHE A 332 4.45 10.18 -17.90
CA PHE A 332 3.76 10.83 -16.78
C PHE A 332 3.21 12.18 -17.24
N ASP A 333 2.14 12.64 -16.60
CA ASP A 333 1.47 13.91 -16.89
C ASP A 333 1.76 14.95 -15.81
N SER A 334 1.44 16.22 -16.05
CA SER A 334 1.66 17.28 -15.04
C SER A 334 0.91 17.00 -13.73
N ALA A 335 -0.29 16.40 -13.82
CA ALA A 335 -1.09 15.98 -12.68
C ALA A 335 -0.35 14.95 -11.79
N ASP A 336 0.49 14.09 -12.37
CA ASP A 336 1.27 13.10 -11.63
C ASP A 336 2.35 13.75 -10.74
N THR A 337 2.65 15.03 -10.95
CA THR A 337 3.74 15.75 -10.28
C THR A 337 3.25 16.93 -9.44
N TRP A 338 1.95 17.05 -9.21
CA TRP A 338 1.42 18.21 -8.51
C TRP A 338 1.89 18.22 -7.02
N ASN A 339 2.46 19.34 -6.58
CA ASN A 339 2.90 19.57 -5.18
C ASN A 339 3.79 18.45 -4.58
N TRP A 340 4.53 17.70 -5.41
CA TRP A 340 5.35 16.58 -4.98
C TRP A 340 6.36 16.98 -3.88
N GLN A 341 6.91 18.21 -3.93
CA GLN A 341 7.90 18.67 -2.95
C GLN A 341 7.36 18.73 -1.51
N SER A 342 6.05 19.00 -1.34
CA SER A 342 5.43 19.10 -0.02
C SER A 342 5.01 17.73 0.53
N LYS A 343 5.03 16.69 -0.30
CA LYS A 343 4.61 15.32 0.03
C LYS A 343 5.80 14.36 0.18
N ARG A 344 6.78 14.44 -0.74
CA ARG A 344 8.02 13.61 -0.77
C ARG A 344 7.76 12.10 -0.75
N TRP A 345 6.69 11.65 -1.38
CA TRP A 345 6.31 10.24 -1.39
C TRP A 345 7.40 9.33 -1.97
N GLU A 346 8.18 9.84 -2.92
CA GLU A 346 9.33 9.14 -3.51
C GLU A 346 10.46 8.84 -2.51
N GLN A 347 10.47 9.47 -1.34
CA GLN A 347 11.40 9.17 -0.25
C GLN A 347 10.69 8.36 0.85
N LEU A 348 9.47 8.76 1.20
CA LEU A 348 8.78 8.19 2.36
C LEU A 348 8.25 6.77 2.10
N VAL A 349 7.63 6.53 0.93
CA VAL A 349 7.00 5.23 0.65
C VAL A 349 8.04 4.12 0.52
N PRO A 350 9.14 4.27 -0.25
CA PRO A 350 10.18 3.25 -0.30
C PRO A 350 10.80 2.97 1.08
N TYR A 351 11.01 4.00 1.91
CA TYR A 351 11.50 3.82 3.27
C TYR A 351 10.54 2.99 4.13
N VAL A 352 9.23 3.28 4.07
CA VAL A 352 8.20 2.54 4.82
C VAL A 352 8.11 1.10 4.35
N SER A 353 8.14 0.87 3.04
CA SER A 353 8.18 -0.46 2.42
C SER A 353 9.38 -1.26 2.94
N SER A 354 10.59 -0.73 2.80
CA SER A 354 11.82 -1.31 3.31
C SER A 354 11.78 -1.62 4.81
N TYR A 355 11.19 -0.73 5.62
CA TYR A 355 11.08 -0.96 7.06
C TYR A 355 10.07 -2.07 7.38
N ALA A 356 8.93 -2.12 6.67
CA ALA A 356 7.93 -3.19 6.81
C ALA A 356 8.53 -4.54 6.42
N HIS A 357 9.26 -4.63 5.29
CA HIS A 357 9.92 -5.86 4.85
C HIS A 357 11.02 -6.32 5.81
N SER A 358 11.74 -5.37 6.44
CA SER A 358 12.68 -5.69 7.53
C SER A 358 11.99 -6.29 8.76
N CYS A 359 10.67 -6.15 8.88
CA CYS A 359 9.81 -6.77 9.89
C CYS A 359 9.05 -8.02 9.37
N ASN A 360 9.34 -8.49 8.15
CA ASN A 360 8.57 -9.52 7.44
C ASN A 360 7.08 -9.16 7.27
N GLU A 361 6.77 -7.88 7.09
CA GLU A 361 5.43 -7.31 6.91
C GLU A 361 5.33 -6.61 5.55
N GLY A 362 4.12 -6.54 4.99
CA GLY A 362 3.89 -5.93 3.68
C GLY A 362 3.39 -4.48 3.73
N LEU A 363 3.35 -3.85 2.56
CA LEU A 363 2.80 -2.52 2.33
C LEU A 363 1.77 -2.52 1.20
N TRP A 364 0.56 -2.02 1.49
CA TRP A 364 -0.57 -1.97 0.55
C TRP A 364 -1.05 -0.55 0.25
N TRP A 365 -1.73 -0.38 -0.87
CA TRP A 365 -2.29 0.91 -1.30
C TRP A 365 -3.55 0.80 -2.16
N ILE A 366 -4.47 1.75 -2.02
CA ILE A 366 -5.67 1.86 -2.85
C ILE A 366 -5.70 3.30 -3.36
N PRO A 367 -5.20 3.57 -4.57
CA PRO A 367 -5.37 4.87 -5.21
C PRO A 367 -6.83 5.09 -5.61
N TYR A 368 -7.29 6.35 -5.53
CA TYR A 368 -8.51 6.73 -6.25
C TYR A 368 -8.31 6.56 -7.77
N HIS A 369 -9.41 6.62 -8.54
CA HIS A 369 -9.41 6.37 -9.97
C HIS A 369 -8.29 7.10 -10.74
N LEU A 370 -7.29 6.33 -11.19
CA LEU A 370 -6.12 6.78 -11.93
C LEU A 370 -5.31 7.88 -11.23
N ALA A 371 -5.29 7.86 -9.89
CA ALA A 371 -4.61 8.84 -9.06
C ALA A 371 -3.10 8.89 -9.29
N PRO A 372 -2.45 10.07 -9.17
CA PRO A 372 -0.99 10.21 -9.23
C PRO A 372 -0.26 9.08 -8.50
N GLY A 373 0.74 8.49 -9.15
CA GLY A 373 1.56 7.40 -8.59
C GLY A 373 1.08 5.98 -8.90
N TYR A 374 -0.18 5.78 -9.33
CA TYR A 374 -0.71 4.42 -9.59
C TYR A 374 0.09 3.64 -10.64
N LYS A 375 0.73 4.33 -11.59
CA LYS A 375 1.51 3.71 -12.68
C LYS A 375 2.81 3.08 -12.18
N VAL A 376 3.28 3.48 -11.00
CA VAL A 376 4.62 3.18 -10.46
C VAL A 376 4.58 2.60 -9.05
N TRP A 377 3.45 1.97 -8.68
CA TRP A 377 3.24 1.42 -7.34
C TRP A 377 4.29 0.38 -6.96
N LYS A 378 4.77 -0.42 -7.93
CA LYS A 378 5.79 -1.44 -7.69
C LYS A 378 7.14 -0.80 -7.36
N GLU A 379 7.48 0.26 -8.09
CA GLU A 379 8.73 0.99 -7.91
C GLU A 379 8.74 1.83 -6.64
N LEU A 380 7.57 2.14 -6.07
CA LEU A 380 7.44 2.68 -4.72
C LEU A 380 7.60 1.62 -3.62
N GLY A 381 7.55 0.32 -3.96
CA GLY A 381 7.75 -0.79 -3.03
C GLY A 381 6.48 -1.37 -2.41
N PHE A 382 5.29 -1.10 -2.96
CA PHE A 382 4.07 -1.77 -2.50
C PHE A 382 4.06 -3.26 -2.90
N ASP A 383 3.56 -4.13 -2.03
CA ASP A 383 3.36 -5.56 -2.32
C ASP A 383 2.13 -5.81 -3.19
N ALA A 384 1.10 -4.99 -2.99
CA ALA A 384 -0.07 -4.91 -3.86
C ALA A 384 -0.72 -3.53 -3.76
N ALA A 385 -1.25 -3.07 -4.89
CA ALA A 385 -2.11 -1.89 -4.96
C ALA A 385 -3.43 -2.26 -5.65
N PHE A 386 -4.57 -1.73 -5.19
CA PHE A 386 -5.90 -2.02 -5.76
C PHE A 386 -6.48 -0.78 -6.41
N MET A 387 -6.91 -0.87 -7.67
CA MET A 387 -7.44 0.29 -8.39
C MET A 387 -8.90 0.53 -8.03
N GLN A 388 -9.15 1.61 -7.29
CA GLN A 388 -10.49 2.10 -6.99
C GLN A 388 -11.17 2.64 -8.26
N PRO A 389 -12.42 2.23 -8.56
CA PRO A 389 -13.09 2.70 -9.76
C PRO A 389 -13.73 4.09 -9.65
N ASN A 390 -14.16 4.51 -8.46
CA ASN A 390 -14.97 5.73 -8.20
C ASN A 390 -16.34 5.79 -8.90
N ARG A 391 -16.72 4.79 -9.70
CA ARG A 391 -17.97 4.73 -10.49
C ARG A 391 -19.24 4.79 -9.65
N TYR A 392 -19.21 4.27 -8.43
CA TYR A 392 -20.32 4.26 -7.46
C TYR A 392 -20.79 5.68 -7.17
N TRP A 393 -19.84 6.62 -7.16
CA TRP A 393 -20.01 8.02 -6.80
C TRP A 393 -20.34 8.95 -7.97
N ASP A 394 -20.47 8.42 -9.20
CA ASP A 394 -20.79 9.23 -10.37
C ASP A 394 -22.08 10.02 -10.18
N ASN A 395 -22.05 11.30 -10.55
CA ASN A 395 -23.17 12.24 -10.35
C ASN A 395 -23.68 12.85 -11.66
N GLY A 396 -23.25 12.31 -12.80
CA GLY A 396 -23.61 12.78 -14.13
C GLY A 396 -22.66 13.87 -14.68
N SER A 397 -22.04 14.69 -13.81
CA SER A 397 -20.98 15.63 -14.24
C SER A 397 -19.60 14.99 -14.31
N THR A 398 -19.35 14.00 -13.46
CA THR A 398 -18.15 13.17 -13.49
C THR A 398 -18.58 11.74 -13.74
N VAL A 399 -17.90 11.09 -14.68
CA VAL A 399 -18.16 9.70 -15.07
C VAL A 399 -16.82 8.96 -15.05
N HIS A 400 -16.79 7.82 -14.36
CA HIS A 400 -15.62 6.95 -14.29
C HIS A 400 -15.92 5.62 -14.99
N PRO A 401 -15.64 5.48 -16.30
CA PRO A 401 -15.97 4.26 -17.03
C PRO A 401 -15.17 3.07 -16.52
N MET A 402 -15.84 1.93 -16.29
CA MET A 402 -15.16 0.71 -15.84
C MET A 402 -14.08 0.20 -16.79
N SER A 403 -14.17 0.51 -18.10
CA SER A 403 -13.12 0.15 -19.06
C SER A 403 -11.76 0.76 -18.69
N LYS A 404 -11.73 1.97 -18.13
CA LYS A 404 -10.48 2.62 -17.71
C LYS A 404 -9.87 1.98 -16.48
N THR A 405 -10.71 1.60 -15.52
CA THR A 405 -10.29 0.81 -14.36
C THR A 405 -9.70 -0.53 -14.79
N VAL A 406 -10.41 -1.27 -15.66
CA VAL A 406 -9.96 -2.56 -16.19
C VAL A 406 -8.63 -2.43 -16.96
N GLU A 407 -8.52 -1.44 -17.86
CA GLU A 407 -7.29 -1.15 -18.62
C GLU A 407 -6.10 -0.92 -17.67
N ALA A 408 -6.29 -0.13 -16.61
CA ALA A 408 -5.25 0.15 -15.63
C ALA A 408 -4.85 -1.10 -14.84
N ILE A 409 -5.83 -1.87 -14.34
CA ILE A 409 -5.58 -3.11 -13.62
C ILE A 409 -4.78 -4.10 -14.47
N GLN A 410 -5.19 -4.33 -15.73
CA GLN A 410 -4.51 -5.26 -16.63
C GLN A 410 -3.09 -4.81 -16.98
N LYS A 411 -2.90 -3.51 -17.20
CA LYS A 411 -1.62 -2.93 -17.59
C LYS A 411 -0.61 -2.94 -16.45
N TYR A 412 -1.02 -2.52 -15.26
CA TYR A 412 -0.13 -2.33 -14.10
C TYR A 412 -0.17 -3.48 -13.09
N LYS A 413 -0.98 -4.52 -13.36
CA LYS A 413 -1.13 -5.74 -12.54
C LYS A 413 -1.59 -5.44 -11.11
N MET A 414 -2.59 -4.58 -10.98
CA MET A 414 -3.16 -4.16 -9.71
C MET A 414 -4.26 -5.13 -9.26
N GLY A 415 -4.63 -5.05 -7.98
CA GLY A 415 -5.87 -5.61 -7.46
C GLY A 415 -7.11 -4.85 -7.94
N MET A 416 -8.26 -5.48 -7.77
CA MET A 416 -9.58 -4.90 -7.99
C MET A 416 -10.08 -4.27 -6.70
N GLU A 417 -10.87 -3.22 -6.79
CA GLU A 417 -11.57 -2.67 -5.63
C GLU A 417 -13.06 -2.50 -5.96
N LEU A 418 -13.93 -2.65 -4.96
CA LEU A 418 -15.38 -2.53 -5.07
C LEU A 418 -15.90 -1.60 -3.96
N GLU A 419 -16.42 -0.43 -4.37
CA GLU A 419 -16.97 0.57 -3.45
C GLU A 419 -18.49 0.55 -3.36
N PHE A 420 -19.00 0.66 -2.14
CA PHE A 420 -20.38 1.01 -1.89
C PHE A 420 -20.63 1.54 -0.47
N GLU A 421 -21.83 2.05 -0.24
CA GLU A 421 -22.25 2.64 1.03
C GLU A 421 -23.64 2.17 1.46
N TYR A 422 -24.05 2.61 2.65
CA TYR A 422 -25.42 2.43 3.14
C TYR A 422 -26.48 2.96 2.15
N SER A 423 -26.09 3.82 1.20
CA SER A 423 -27.03 4.44 0.27
C SER A 423 -27.71 3.48 -0.70
N LEU A 424 -27.17 2.27 -0.91
CA LEU A 424 -27.85 1.21 -1.67
C LEU A 424 -28.76 0.32 -0.82
N VAL A 425 -28.82 0.55 0.50
CA VAL A 425 -29.64 -0.23 1.43
C VAL A 425 -31.04 0.38 1.48
N ALA A 426 -32.02 -0.34 0.97
CA ALA A 426 -33.39 0.11 0.85
C ALA A 426 -34.02 0.39 2.21
N ALA A 427 -33.83 -0.51 3.19
CA ALA A 427 -34.36 -0.34 4.54
C ALA A 427 -33.86 0.95 5.20
N VAL A 428 -32.55 1.22 5.11
CA VAL A 428 -31.94 2.43 5.68
C VAL A 428 -32.46 3.70 5.01
N MET A 429 -32.72 3.66 3.70
CA MET A 429 -33.23 4.80 2.94
C MET A 429 -34.71 5.08 3.18
N GLN A 430 -35.50 4.08 3.57
CA GLN A 430 -36.89 4.27 4.00
C GLN A 430 -36.96 5.05 5.33
N ASP A 431 -35.98 4.86 6.22
CA ASP A 431 -35.90 5.53 7.52
C ASP A 431 -35.41 7.00 7.44
N GLY A 432 -35.30 7.57 6.23
CA GLY A 432 -35.20 9.01 6.02
C GLY A 432 -33.79 9.61 6.05
N ARG A 433 -32.73 8.84 5.79
CA ARG A 433 -31.35 9.37 5.78
C ARG A 433 -30.91 9.92 4.43
N ALA A 434 -31.18 11.21 4.19
CA ALA A 434 -30.30 12.04 3.37
C ALA A 434 -29.27 12.67 4.29
N ALA A 435 -28.12 12.02 4.49
CA ALA A 435 -26.98 12.73 5.07
C ALA A 435 -26.18 13.34 3.90
N PRO A 436 -26.09 14.67 3.78
CA PRO A 436 -25.00 15.25 3.02
C PRO A 436 -23.72 14.95 3.82
N ASP A 437 -22.70 14.39 3.20
CA ASP A 437 -21.39 14.59 3.78
C ASP A 437 -20.92 16.00 3.44
N GLY A 438 -20.23 16.62 4.40
CA GLY A 438 -19.53 17.89 4.18
C GLY A 438 -18.36 17.78 3.18
N ALA A 439 -18.24 16.69 2.43
CA ALA A 439 -17.21 16.42 1.44
C ALA A 439 -17.67 16.66 0.00
N GLY A 440 -18.94 17.04 -0.21
CA GLY A 440 -19.48 17.36 -1.54
C GLY A 440 -19.83 16.14 -2.38
N ARG A 441 -19.98 14.94 -1.77
CA ARG A 441 -20.46 13.75 -2.48
C ARG A 441 -21.97 13.88 -2.79
N PRO A 442 -22.48 13.10 -3.76
CA PRO A 442 -23.88 13.21 -4.18
C PRO A 442 -24.82 12.79 -3.06
N THR A 443 -25.88 13.55 -2.84
CA THR A 443 -26.96 13.14 -1.95
C THR A 443 -27.84 12.10 -2.65
N PHE A 444 -27.95 10.91 -2.05
CA PHE A 444 -28.77 9.82 -2.57
C PHE A 444 -30.13 9.74 -1.85
N TYR A 445 -31.12 9.24 -2.56
CA TYR A 445 -32.48 9.01 -2.09
C TYR A 445 -32.90 7.55 -2.32
N LEU A 446 -33.98 7.12 -1.66
CA LEU A 446 -34.55 5.77 -1.85
C LEU A 446 -34.77 5.40 -3.33
N LYS A 447 -35.19 6.36 -4.17
CA LYS A 447 -35.40 6.14 -5.62
C LYS A 447 -34.11 5.81 -6.38
N ASP A 448 -32.95 6.11 -5.81
CA ASP A 448 -31.64 5.90 -6.42
C ASP A 448 -31.05 4.52 -6.07
N VAL A 449 -31.63 3.81 -5.09
CA VAL A 449 -31.18 2.47 -4.68
C VAL A 449 -31.03 1.48 -5.85
N PRO A 450 -31.98 1.38 -6.81
CA PRO A 450 -31.81 0.50 -7.98
C PRO A 450 -30.57 0.84 -8.81
N LEU A 451 -30.31 2.13 -9.05
CA LEU A 451 -29.14 2.60 -9.79
C LEU A 451 -27.84 2.28 -9.03
N LEU A 452 -27.82 2.46 -7.72
CA LEU A 452 -26.64 2.17 -6.89
C LEU A 452 -26.32 0.67 -6.89
N ARG A 453 -27.33 -0.19 -6.78
CA ARG A 453 -27.15 -1.65 -6.91
C ARG A 453 -26.69 -2.04 -8.32
N GLU A 454 -27.18 -1.38 -9.37
CA GLU A 454 -26.72 -1.58 -10.74
C GLU A 454 -25.23 -1.21 -10.90
N ARG A 455 -24.77 -0.11 -10.31
CA ARG A 455 -23.34 0.28 -10.31
C ARG A 455 -22.46 -0.75 -9.62
N VAL A 456 -22.91 -1.32 -8.50
CA VAL A 456 -22.16 -2.40 -7.86
C VAL A 456 -22.08 -3.63 -8.76
N ARG A 457 -23.18 -4.00 -9.44
CA ARG A 457 -23.17 -5.10 -10.42
C ARG A 457 -22.29 -4.81 -11.62
N GLU A 458 -22.19 -3.55 -12.05
CA GLU A 458 -21.27 -3.12 -13.12
C GLU A 458 -19.81 -3.44 -12.75
N TYR A 459 -19.43 -3.32 -11.47
CA TYR A 459 -18.12 -3.78 -10.99
C TYR A 459 -17.95 -5.29 -11.17
N LEU A 460 -18.92 -6.06 -10.65
CA LEU A 460 -18.86 -7.52 -10.67
C LEU A 460 -18.77 -8.05 -12.11
N SER A 461 -19.59 -7.52 -13.02
CA SER A 461 -19.58 -7.93 -14.42
C SER A 461 -18.32 -7.48 -15.13
N ALA A 462 -17.87 -6.23 -14.95
CA ALA A 462 -16.66 -5.73 -15.62
C ALA A 462 -15.42 -6.56 -15.28
N TYR A 463 -15.28 -6.99 -14.03
CA TYR A 463 -14.17 -7.84 -13.61
C TYR A 463 -14.26 -9.28 -14.11
N LYS A 464 -15.46 -9.87 -14.17
CA LYS A 464 -15.66 -11.19 -14.78
C LYS A 464 -15.42 -11.18 -16.29
N ASP A 465 -16.05 -10.23 -17.00
CA ASP A 465 -16.02 -10.14 -18.46
C ASP A 465 -14.62 -9.81 -19.00
N SER A 466 -13.80 -9.11 -18.21
CA SER A 466 -12.41 -8.79 -18.54
C SER A 466 -11.40 -9.88 -18.14
N GLY A 467 -11.86 -10.96 -17.50
CA GLY A 467 -11.00 -12.05 -17.02
C GLY A 467 -10.14 -11.70 -15.80
N LEU A 468 -10.46 -10.63 -15.08
CA LEU A 468 -9.76 -10.23 -13.85
C LEU A 468 -10.21 -11.01 -12.62
N TYR A 469 -11.51 -11.38 -12.58
CA TYR A 469 -12.07 -12.17 -11.49
C TYR A 469 -11.36 -13.54 -11.37
N GLY A 470 -10.88 -13.86 -10.18
CA GLY A 470 -10.07 -15.06 -9.92
C GLY A 470 -8.61 -14.97 -10.36
N GLN A 471 -8.14 -13.82 -10.86
CA GLN A 471 -6.75 -13.60 -11.26
C GLN A 471 -6.08 -12.46 -10.47
N GLN A 472 -6.86 -11.50 -9.97
CA GLN A 472 -6.39 -10.39 -9.14
C GLN A 472 -7.13 -10.39 -7.79
N PRO A 473 -6.48 -9.96 -6.70
CA PRO A 473 -7.14 -9.86 -5.39
C PRO A 473 -8.17 -8.73 -5.35
N LEU A 474 -9.11 -8.79 -4.40
CA LEU A 474 -10.24 -7.86 -4.29
C LEU A 474 -10.23 -7.09 -2.97
N ALA A 475 -10.20 -5.76 -3.03
CA ALA A 475 -10.53 -4.90 -1.90
C ALA A 475 -12.02 -4.53 -1.94
N VAL A 476 -12.68 -4.47 -0.79
CA VAL A 476 -14.09 -4.07 -0.69
C VAL A 476 -14.26 -2.94 0.31
N TYR A 477 -14.60 -1.75 -0.19
CA TYR A 477 -15.10 -0.65 0.62
C TYR A 477 -16.62 -0.72 0.71
N SER A 478 -17.15 -0.92 1.93
CA SER A 478 -18.59 -0.97 2.19
C SER A 478 -19.06 0.15 3.13
N GLY A 479 -18.32 1.26 3.15
CA GLY A 479 -18.61 2.35 4.06
C GLY A 479 -18.43 2.00 5.52
N THR A 480 -19.15 2.74 6.38
CA THR A 480 -19.13 2.46 7.82
C THR A 480 -19.85 1.15 8.16
N ASP A 481 -20.95 0.82 7.47
CA ASP A 481 -21.89 -0.19 7.98
C ASP A 481 -22.72 -0.93 6.91
N ALA A 482 -22.47 -0.71 5.61
CA ALA A 482 -23.37 -1.21 4.57
C ALA A 482 -23.46 -2.73 4.54
N MET A 483 -22.34 -3.45 4.74
CA MET A 483 -22.35 -4.92 4.81
C MET A 483 -23.23 -5.43 5.96
N HIS A 484 -23.11 -4.85 7.15
CA HIS A 484 -23.94 -5.21 8.30
C HIS A 484 -25.42 -4.90 8.04
N GLN A 485 -25.71 -3.72 7.51
CA GLN A 485 -27.08 -3.30 7.21
C GLN A 485 -27.74 -4.18 6.16
N LEU A 486 -27.02 -4.57 5.11
CA LEU A 486 -27.49 -5.57 4.14
C LEU A 486 -27.68 -6.94 4.80
N ALA A 487 -26.77 -7.35 5.70
CA ALA A 487 -26.83 -8.63 6.39
C ALA A 487 -28.04 -8.76 7.33
N THR A 488 -28.44 -7.68 8.00
CA THR A 488 -29.53 -7.70 8.99
C THR A 488 -30.84 -7.11 8.47
N SER A 489 -30.89 -6.66 7.22
CA SER A 489 -32.08 -6.02 6.65
C SER A 489 -33.28 -6.97 6.61
N SER A 490 -34.47 -6.43 6.87
CA SER A 490 -35.74 -7.12 6.64
C SER A 490 -36.21 -7.02 5.18
N ASP A 491 -35.60 -6.14 4.37
CA ASP A 491 -35.89 -6.03 2.95
C ASP A 491 -35.24 -7.18 2.17
N SER A 492 -36.07 -7.93 1.43
CA SER A 492 -35.60 -9.08 0.64
C SER A 492 -34.58 -8.70 -0.44
N GLY A 493 -34.63 -7.48 -0.98
CA GLY A 493 -33.68 -7.01 -1.96
C GLY A 493 -32.32 -6.67 -1.37
N ASP A 494 -32.29 -6.12 -0.16
CA ASP A 494 -31.05 -5.91 0.62
C ASP A 494 -30.39 -7.26 0.94
N ARG A 495 -31.17 -8.24 1.40
CA ARG A 495 -30.67 -9.60 1.68
C ARG A 495 -30.15 -10.30 0.43
N ALA A 496 -30.83 -10.16 -0.70
CA ALA A 496 -30.36 -10.71 -1.98
C ALA A 496 -29.04 -10.07 -2.42
N MET A 497 -28.90 -8.74 -2.26
CA MET A 497 -27.65 -8.03 -2.56
C MET A 497 -26.49 -8.49 -1.66
N PHE A 498 -26.75 -8.70 -0.36
CA PHE A 498 -25.75 -9.24 0.57
C PHE A 498 -25.21 -10.60 0.10
N LEU A 499 -26.13 -11.53 -0.22
CA LEU A 499 -25.76 -12.88 -0.65
C LEU A 499 -25.03 -12.87 -2.00
N GLU A 500 -25.46 -12.03 -2.95
CA GLU A 500 -24.79 -11.84 -4.24
C GLU A 500 -23.32 -11.40 -4.05
N LEU A 501 -23.07 -10.44 -3.14
CA LEU A 501 -21.71 -10.00 -2.81
C LEU A 501 -20.90 -11.10 -2.11
N CYS A 502 -21.51 -11.82 -1.16
CA CYS A 502 -20.82 -12.88 -0.41
C CYS A 502 -20.40 -14.03 -1.32
N HIS A 503 -21.28 -14.48 -2.22
CA HIS A 503 -20.95 -15.47 -3.25
C HIS A 503 -19.85 -14.97 -4.17
N TYR A 504 -19.91 -13.71 -4.62
CA TYR A 504 -18.84 -13.16 -5.46
C TYR A 504 -17.47 -13.20 -4.77
N ILE A 505 -17.40 -12.86 -3.49
CA ILE A 505 -16.16 -12.89 -2.70
C ILE A 505 -15.70 -14.35 -2.46
N CYS A 506 -16.61 -15.24 -2.08
CA CYS A 506 -16.26 -16.60 -1.66
C CYS A 506 -16.01 -17.57 -2.82
N ASP A 507 -16.65 -17.36 -3.95
CA ASP A 507 -16.50 -18.21 -5.15
C ASP A 507 -15.27 -17.81 -5.99
N SER A 508 -14.50 -16.81 -5.55
CA SER A 508 -13.30 -16.38 -6.24
C SER A 508 -12.29 -17.53 -6.33
N PRO A 509 -11.81 -17.89 -7.54
CA PRO A 509 -10.79 -18.92 -7.72
C PRO A 509 -9.46 -18.69 -6.99
N LEU A 510 -9.22 -17.50 -6.42
CA LEU A 510 -8.03 -17.19 -5.63
C LEU A 510 -8.10 -17.71 -4.17
N LYS A 511 -9.27 -18.11 -3.69
CA LYS A 511 -9.49 -18.50 -2.28
C LYS A 511 -9.07 -19.92 -1.93
#